data_AF-A0A328SHV6-F1
#
_entry.id   AF-A0A328SHV6-F1
#
_cell.length_a   1.000
_cell.length_b   1.000
_cell.length_c   1.000
_cell.angle_alpha   90.00
_cell.angle_beta   90.00
_cell.angle_gamma   90.00
#
_symmetry.space_group_name_H-M   'P 1'
#
loop_
_entity.id
_entity.type
_entity.pdbx_description
1 polymer ?
#
loop_
_entity_poly.entity_id
_entity_poly.type
_entity_poly.pdbx_seq_one_letter_code
_entity_poly.pdbx_strand_id
1 'polypeptide(L)' 'MLVRIIILGTIYSIHSSRKLERIVRENVVFMYLAGFQTPVFSTILAFKCEHNDLIEKVFLGNN' A
#
# COMPACT_ATOMS: atom_id res chain seq x y z
N MET A 1 -4.17 -5.88 -5.00
CA MET A 1 -4.44 -5.56 -3.58
C MET A 1 -3.43 -4.54 -3.03
N LEU A 2 -2.15 -4.90 -2.89
CA LEU A 2 -1.12 -4.07 -2.23
C LEU A 2 -0.93 -2.69 -2.88
N VAL A 3 -0.93 -2.60 -4.20
CA VAL A 3 -0.85 -1.32 -4.92
C VAL A 3 -1.94 -0.33 -4.47
N ARG A 4 -3.19 -0.79 -4.30
CA ARG A 4 -4.32 0.08 -3.93
C ARG A 4 -4.15 0.69 -2.55
N ILE A 5 -3.74 -0.11 -1.57
CA ILE A 5 -3.49 0.37 -0.20
C ILE A 5 -2.24 1.26 -0.13
N ILE A 6 -1.24 1.04 -0.99
CA ILE A 6 -0.04 1.88 -1.09
C ILE A 6 -0.41 3.23 -1.70
N ILE A 7 -1.20 3.27 -2.78
CA ILE A 7 -1.67 4.52 -3.39
C ILE A 7 -2.45 5.36 -2.39
N LEU A 8 -3.47 4.76 -1.75
CA LEU A 8 -4.27 5.48 -0.76
C LEU A 8 -3.42 5.90 0.45
N GLY A 9 -2.51 5.02 0.90
CA GLY A 9 -1.53 5.34 1.93
C GLY A 9 -0.72 6.57 1.58
N THR A 10 -0.16 6.64 0.36
CA THR A 10 0.62 7.78 -0.11
C THR A 10 -0.21 9.07 -0.15
N ILE A 11 -1.48 9.03 -0.59
CA ILE A 11 -2.39 10.19 -0.57
C ILE A 11 -2.57 10.73 0.86
N TYR A 12 -2.61 9.85 1.86
CA TYR A 12 -2.68 10.22 3.29
C TYR A 12 -1.31 10.38 3.97
N SER A 13 -0.20 10.44 3.21
CA SER A 13 1.16 10.54 3.75
C SER A 13 1.57 9.39 4.68
N ILE A 14 1.00 8.21 4.47
CA ILE A 14 1.30 6.96 5.17
C ILE A 14 2.24 6.11 4.31
N HIS A 15 3.54 6.22 4.55
CA HIS A 15 4.55 5.48 3.80
C HIS A 15 5.10 4.24 4.52
N SER A 16 4.90 4.15 5.84
CA SER A 16 5.42 3.05 6.66
C SER A 16 4.61 1.77 6.45
N SER A 17 5.29 0.68 6.06
CA SER A 17 4.66 -0.64 5.91
C SER A 17 4.00 -1.14 7.19
N ARG A 18 4.56 -0.80 8.37
CA ARG A 18 3.97 -1.13 9.67
C ARG A 18 2.68 -0.33 9.95
N LYS A 19 2.65 0.95 9.56
CA LYS A 19 1.42 1.75 9.66
C LYS A 19 0.34 1.24 8.71
N LEU A 20 0.73 0.85 7.49
CA LEU A 20 -0.18 0.23 6.53
C LEU A 20 -0.74 -1.10 7.04
N GLU A 21 0.09 -1.97 7.60
CA GLU A 21 -0.37 -3.21 8.23
C GLU A 21 -1.44 -2.95 9.30
N ARG A 22 -1.25 -1.93 10.15
CA ARG A 22 -2.21 -1.55 11.18
C ARG A 22 -3.52 -1.00 10.57
N ILE A 23 -3.42 -0.04 9.65
CA ILE A 23 -4.60 0.64 9.10
C ILE A 23 -5.50 -0.29 8.28
N VAL A 24 -4.93 -1.32 7.65
CA VAL A 24 -5.68 -2.34 6.91
C VAL A 24 -6.52 -3.24 7.83
N ARG A 25 -6.30 -3.20 9.16
CA ARG A 25 -7.12 -3.90 10.16
C ARG A 25 -8.13 -2.99 10.87
N GLU A 26 -7.93 -1.68 10.82
CA GLU A 26 -8.69 -0.71 11.63
C GLU A 26 -9.58 0.22 10.79
N ASN A 27 -9.24 0.45 9.51
CA ASN A 27 -9.96 1.38 8.65
C ASN A 27 -10.71 0.65 7.53
N VAL A 28 -12.02 0.82 7.47
CA VAL A 28 -12.91 0.12 6.53
C VAL A 28 -12.56 0.36 5.05
N VAL A 29 -12.07 1.55 4.70
CA VAL A 29 -11.66 1.85 3.31
C VAL A 29 -10.41 1.05 2.96
N PHE A 30 -9.42 1.03 3.85
CA PHE A 30 -8.21 0.22 3.64
C PHE A 30 -8.52 -1.28 3.65
N MET A 31 -9.42 -1.76 4.52
CA MET A 31 -9.90 -3.13 4.53
C MET A 31 -10.54 -3.52 3.19
N TYR A 32 -11.42 -2.67 2.66
CA TYR A 32 -12.06 -2.89 1.35
C TYR A 32 -11.03 -2.90 0.21
N LEU A 33 -10.08 -1.96 0.18
CA LEU A 33 -9.02 -1.91 -0.83
C LEU A 33 -8.07 -3.11 -0.72
N ALA A 34 -7.89 -3.65 0.48
CA ALA A 34 -7.18 -4.88 0.73
C ALA A 34 -8.00 -6.15 0.39
N GLY A 35 -9.23 -6.02 -0.08
CA GLY A 35 -10.11 -7.18 -0.32
C GLY A 35 -10.31 -8.01 0.95
N PHE A 36 -10.36 -7.34 2.12
CA PHE A 36 -10.44 -7.92 3.45
C PHE A 36 -9.29 -8.88 3.84
N GLN A 37 -8.19 -8.88 3.08
CA GLN A 37 -6.97 -9.55 3.50
C GLN A 37 -6.19 -8.67 4.51
N THR A 38 -5.35 -9.31 5.32
CA THR A 38 -4.60 -8.66 6.41
C THR A 38 -3.09 -8.79 6.20
N PRO A 39 -2.52 -8.21 5.11
CA PRO A 39 -1.10 -8.34 4.81
C PRO A 39 -0.25 -7.79 5.96
N VAL A 40 0.78 -8.55 6.34
CA VAL A 40 1.74 -8.14 7.37
C VAL A 40 2.78 -7.17 6.79
N PHE A 41 3.50 -6.45 7.65
CA PHE A 41 4.46 -5.44 7.21
C PHE A 41 5.52 -6.00 6.25
N SER A 42 5.95 -7.25 6.43
CA SER A 42 6.98 -7.89 5.60
C SER A 42 6.48 -8.11 4.17
N THR A 43 5.21 -8.50 3.99
CA THR A 43 4.57 -8.63 2.67
C THR A 43 4.50 -7.28 1.96
N ILE A 44 4.09 -6.23 2.69
CA ILE A 44 3.99 -4.86 2.13
C ILE A 44 5.39 -4.33 1.78
N LEU A 45 6.38 -4.55 2.64
CA LEU A 45 7.76 -4.12 2.41
C LEU A 45 8.38 -4.83 1.21
N ALA A 46 8.25 -6.16 1.13
CA ALA A 46 8.76 -6.94 0.00
C ALA A 46 8.17 -6.43 -1.32
N PHE A 47 6.85 -6.22 -1.37
CA PHE A 47 6.18 -5.68 -2.55
C PHE A 47 6.70 -4.29 -2.96
N LYS A 48 6.92 -3.39 -1.99
CA LYS A 48 7.48 -2.06 -2.28
C LYS A 48 8.90 -2.12 -2.82
N CYS A 49 9.73 -3.03 -2.31
CA CYS A 49 11.10 -3.21 -2.77
C CYS A 49 11.17 -3.86 -4.17
N GLU A 50 10.34 -4.88 -4.42
CA GLU A 50 10.33 -5.63 -5.68
C GLU A 50 9.73 -4.82 -6.85
N HIS A 51 8.80 -3.91 -6.56
CA HIS A 51 8.05 -3.18 -7.59
C HIS A 51 8.20 -1.66 -7.47
N ASN A 52 9.36 -1.18 -7.01
CA ASN A 52 9.60 0.25 -6.85
C ASN A 52 9.37 1.03 -8.16
N ASP A 53 9.89 0.51 -9.27
CA ASP A 53 9.73 1.11 -10.61
C ASP A 53 8.25 1.22 -11.03
N LEU A 54 7.43 0.25 -10.64
CA LEU A 54 6.01 0.24 -10.95
C LEU A 54 5.27 1.27 -10.09
N ILE A 55 5.65 1.39 -8.83
CA ILE A 55 5.12 2.41 -7.92
C ILE A 55 5.49 3.81 -8.44
N GLU A 56 6.73 4.00 -8.88
CA GLU A 56 7.21 5.26 -9.46
C GLU A 56 6.42 5.63 -10.72
N LYS A 57 6.21 4.69 -11.64
CA LYS A 57 5.39 4.90 -12.85
C LYS A 57 3.95 5.32 -12.53
N VAL A 58 3.35 4.75 -11.49
CA VAL A 58 1.99 5.11 -11.05
C VAL A 58 1.91 6.56 -10.58
N PHE A 59 2.96 7.09 -9.94
CA PHE A 59 2.94 8.46 -9.39
C PHE A 59 3.45 9.52 -10.36
N LEU A 60 4.44 9.21 -11.20
CA LEU A 60 5.03 10.18 -12.13
C LEU A 60 4.25 10.31 -13.45
N GLY A 61 3.41 9.32 -13.80
CA GLY A 61 2.73 9.28 -15.08
C GLY A 61 3.69 9.03 -16.25
N ASN A 62 3.24 8.33 -17.28
CA ASN A 62 4.03 8.18 -18.50
C ASN A 62 4.04 9.54 -19.23
N ASN A 63 5.21 10.17 -19.32
CA ASN A 63 5.49 11.22 -20.30
C ASN A 63 5.48 10.63 -21.72
#